data_AF-A0A5R8KJ99-F1
#
_entry.id   AF-A0A5R8KJ99-F1
#
_cell.length_a   1.000
_cell.length_b   1.000
_cell.length_c   1.000
_cell.angle_alpha   90.00
_cell.angle_beta   90.00
_cell.angle_gamma   90.00
#
_symmetry.space_group_name_H-M   'P 1'
#
loop_
_entity.id
_entity.type
_entity.pdbx_description
1 polymer ?
#
loop_
_entity_poly.entity_id
_entity_poly.type
_entity_poly.pdbx_seq_one_letter_code
_entity_poly.pdbx_strand_id
1 'polypeptide(L)'
;MLDAVGTWADAAGNWLAVEFPDATDVPPMENMIKLSGLLTIDRKFLESSDYDISDSESCPSIERAILLLEEKGLVVARSTIIKESTCSKCEGSYRDCGCIKMVGAEVRQMIMDFENLGFFWTDRRA
;
A
#
# COMPACT_ATOMS: atom_id res chain seq x y z
N MET A 1 -29.67 -18.07 -3.96
CA MET A 1 -28.45 -17.84 -3.16
C MET A 1 -27.35 -17.23 -4.02
N LEU A 2 -27.07 -17.78 -5.22
CA LEU A 2 -26.15 -17.19 -6.20
C LEU A 2 -26.54 -15.75 -6.61
N ASP A 3 -27.81 -15.48 -6.89
CA ASP A 3 -28.27 -14.14 -7.30
C ASP A 3 -28.04 -13.04 -6.25
N ALA A 4 -28.17 -13.40 -4.96
CA ALA A 4 -27.94 -12.46 -3.87
C ALA A 4 -26.46 -12.08 -3.73
N VAL A 5 -25.55 -13.03 -3.97
CA VAL A 5 -24.11 -12.77 -3.98
C VAL A 5 -23.72 -11.91 -5.17
N GLY A 6 -24.27 -12.18 -6.36
CA GLY A 6 -24.06 -11.35 -7.55
C GLY A 6 -24.51 -9.90 -7.32
N THR A 7 -25.73 -9.74 -6.79
CA THR A 7 -26.29 -8.40 -6.50
C THR A 7 -25.45 -7.64 -5.48
N TRP A 8 -24.95 -8.33 -4.44
CA TRP A 8 -24.05 -7.71 -3.47
C TRP A 8 -22.71 -7.29 -4.09
N ALA A 9 -22.13 -8.14 -4.94
CA ALA A 9 -20.87 -7.85 -5.62
C ALA A 9 -20.99 -6.63 -6.56
N ASP A 10 -22.09 -6.55 -7.31
CA ASP A 10 -22.38 -5.40 -8.19
C ASP A 10 -22.58 -4.11 -7.39
N ALA A 11 -23.32 -4.18 -6.28
CA ALA A 11 -23.53 -3.03 -5.40
C ALA A 11 -22.22 -2.54 -4.77
N ALA A 12 -21.37 -3.46 -4.31
CA ALA A 12 -20.06 -3.12 -3.76
C ALA A 12 -19.13 -2.50 -4.82
N GLY A 13 -19.11 -3.07 -6.04
CA GLY A 13 -18.34 -2.54 -7.16
C GLY A 13 -18.78 -1.12 -7.56
N ASN A 14 -20.09 -0.89 -7.66
CA ASN A 14 -20.65 0.43 -7.95
C ASN A 14 -20.33 1.45 -6.86
N TRP A 15 -20.44 1.06 -5.58
CA TRP A 15 -20.09 1.93 -4.47
C TRP A 15 -18.60 2.32 -4.50
N LEU A 16 -17.70 1.35 -4.72
CA LEU A 16 -16.26 1.62 -4.85
C LEU A 16 -15.95 2.56 -6.03
N ALA A 17 -16.61 2.37 -7.17
CA ALA A 17 -16.41 3.23 -8.34
C ALA A 17 -16.89 4.68 -8.12
N VAL A 18 -17.96 4.87 -7.33
CA VAL A 18 -18.48 6.20 -6.99
C VAL A 18 -17.62 6.88 -5.93
N GLU A 19 -17.20 6.15 -4.91
CA GLU A 19 -16.44 6.70 -3.78
C GLU A 19 -14.98 7.01 -4.15
N PHE A 20 -14.40 6.23 -5.08
CA PHE A 20 -13.01 6.34 -5.50
C PHE A 20 -12.88 6.52 -7.03
N PRO A 21 -13.42 7.62 -7.61
CA PRO A 21 -13.50 7.80 -9.06
C PRO A 21 -12.13 7.98 -9.73
N ASP A 22 -11.13 8.45 -8.96
CA ASP A 22 -9.77 8.73 -9.44
C ASP A 22 -8.77 7.62 -9.04
N ALA A 23 -9.25 6.40 -8.71
CA ALA A 23 -8.36 5.29 -8.38
C ALA A 23 -7.55 4.87 -9.62
N THR A 24 -6.30 5.35 -9.70
CA THR A 24 -5.38 5.03 -10.82
C THR A 24 -4.63 3.71 -10.63
N ASP A 25 -4.59 3.18 -9.40
CA ASP A 25 -3.90 1.94 -9.03
C ASP A 25 -4.92 0.87 -8.60
N VAL A 26 -5.75 0.43 -9.55
CA VAL A 26 -6.71 -0.65 -9.32
C VAL A 26 -6.00 -1.99 -9.56
N PRO A 27 -5.78 -2.82 -8.53
CA PRO A 27 -5.19 -4.13 -8.73
C PRO A 27 -6.09 -5.00 -9.64
N PRO A 28 -5.53 -5.79 -10.57
CA PRO A 28 -6.32 -6.63 -11.45
C PRO A 28 -7.15 -7.63 -10.64
N MET A 29 -8.49 -7.49 -10.69
CA MET A 29 -9.42 -8.31 -9.89
C MET A 29 -9.27 -9.81 -10.12
N GLU A 30 -8.85 -10.21 -11.33
CA GLU A 30 -8.55 -11.60 -11.70
C GLU A 30 -7.55 -12.29 -10.77
N ASN A 31 -6.69 -11.52 -10.09
CA ASN A 31 -5.69 -12.05 -9.16
C ASN A 31 -6.17 -12.05 -7.70
N MET A 32 -7.18 -11.23 -7.38
CA MET A 32 -7.68 -11.04 -6.01
C MET A 32 -8.86 -11.96 -5.68
N ILE A 33 -9.75 -12.24 -6.64
CA ILE A 33 -10.92 -13.09 -6.41
C ILE A 33 -10.61 -14.50 -6.91
N LYS A 34 -10.48 -15.47 -6.00
CA LYS A 34 -10.30 -16.87 -6.38
C LYS A 34 -11.61 -17.44 -6.93
N LEU A 35 -11.54 -18.54 -7.68
CA LEU A 35 -12.72 -19.27 -8.18
C LEU A 35 -13.69 -19.70 -7.07
N SER A 36 -13.22 -19.79 -5.82
CA SER A 36 -14.04 -20.03 -4.64
C SER A 36 -14.91 -18.84 -4.21
N GLY A 37 -14.75 -17.67 -4.83
CA GLY A 37 -15.36 -16.41 -4.38
C GLY A 37 -14.63 -15.75 -3.20
N LEU A 38 -13.50 -16.30 -2.77
CA LEU A 38 -12.69 -15.70 -1.70
C LEU A 38 -11.85 -14.55 -2.25
N LEU A 39 -12.01 -13.37 -1.65
CA LEU A 39 -11.11 -12.24 -1.84
C LEU A 39 -9.82 -12.51 -1.06
N THR A 40 -8.71 -12.60 -1.79
CA THR A 40 -7.37 -12.83 -1.25
C THR A 40 -6.54 -11.56 -1.44
N ILE A 41 -5.96 -11.06 -0.35
CA ILE A 41 -5.04 -9.93 -0.38
C ILE A 41 -3.70 -10.44 0.15
N ASP A 42 -2.75 -10.65 -0.76
CA ASP A 42 -1.41 -11.07 -0.40
C ASP A 42 -0.59 -9.87 0.08
N ARG A 43 -0.04 -9.98 1.28
CA ARG A 43 0.91 -8.99 1.80
C ARG A 43 2.24 -9.23 1.11
N LYS A 44 2.71 -8.25 0.34
CA LYS A 44 4.07 -8.24 -0.20
C LYS A 44 4.98 -7.48 0.75
N PHE A 45 6.04 -8.15 1.18
CA PHE A 45 7.17 -7.54 1.86
C PHE A 45 8.34 -7.58 0.89
N LEU A 46 9.07 -6.48 0.76
CA LEU A 46 10.30 -6.45 -0.02
C LEU A 46 11.41 -7.01 0.85
N GLU A 47 12.20 -7.93 0.32
CA GLU A 47 13.46 -8.32 0.94
C GLU A 47 14.54 -7.29 0.60
N SER A 48 15.60 -7.23 1.41
CA SER A 48 16.72 -6.31 1.15
C SER A 48 17.43 -6.55 -0.18
N SER A 49 17.27 -7.73 -0.78
CA SER A 49 17.77 -8.05 -2.13
C SER A 49 16.91 -7.47 -3.26
N ASP A 50 15.66 -7.08 -2.98
CA ASP A 50 14.70 -6.65 -4.00
C ASP A 50 14.79 -5.16 -4.31
N TYR A 51 15.61 -4.41 -3.58
CA TYR A 51 15.79 -2.98 -3.77
C TYR A 51 17.24 -2.58 -3.58
N ASP A 52 17.64 -1.52 -4.28
CA ASP A 52 18.94 -0.87 -4.13
C ASP A 52 18.72 0.55 -3.62
N ILE A 53 19.39 0.90 -2.52
CA ILE A 53 19.42 2.27 -1.99
C ILE A 53 20.78 2.83 -2.36
N SER A 54 20.80 3.65 -3.40
CA SER A 54 22.00 4.39 -3.78
C SER A 54 21.83 5.87 -3.44
N ASP A 55 22.78 6.42 -2.71
CA ASP A 55 22.93 7.87 -2.55
C ASP A 55 23.51 8.41 -3.86
N SER A 56 22.67 8.91 -4.75
CA SER A 56 23.17 9.65 -5.91
C SER A 56 23.60 11.04 -5.45
N GLU A 57 24.91 11.31 -5.40
CA GLU A 57 25.43 12.66 -5.13
C GLU A 57 24.94 13.70 -6.17
N SER A 58 24.53 13.24 -7.35
CA SER A 58 23.90 14.06 -8.37
C SER A 58 22.39 14.19 -8.13
N CYS A 59 21.99 15.02 -7.19
CA CYS A 59 20.61 15.50 -7.19
C CYS A 59 20.41 16.33 -8.48
N PRO A 60 19.35 16.11 -9.29
CA PRO A 60 19.02 17.03 -10.36
C PRO A 60 18.94 18.45 -9.79
N SER A 61 19.34 19.47 -10.56
CA SER A 61 19.35 20.84 -10.06
C SER A 61 17.98 21.17 -9.45
N ILE A 62 17.97 21.97 -8.39
CA ILE A 62 16.75 22.30 -7.64
C ILE A 62 15.65 22.80 -8.59
N GLU A 63 16.00 23.53 -9.67
CA GLU A 63 15.03 23.96 -10.68
C GLU A 63 14.35 22.79 -11.40
N ARG A 64 15.09 21.72 -11.73
CA ARG A 64 14.53 20.53 -12.37
C ARG A 64 13.64 19.72 -11.42
N ALA A 65 13.96 19.71 -10.12
CA ALA A 65 13.10 19.10 -9.10
C ALA A 65 11.78 19.87 -8.95
N ILE A 66 11.82 21.21 -8.95
CA ILE A 66 10.63 22.08 -8.91
C ILE A 66 9.77 21.90 -10.16
N LEU A 67 10.37 21.84 -11.35
CA LEU A 67 9.63 21.57 -12.59
C LEU A 67 8.90 20.22 -12.56
N LEU A 68 9.58 19.16 -12.08
CA LEU A 68 8.97 17.84 -11.95
C LEU A 68 7.83 17.84 -10.91
N LEU A 69 7.94 18.63 -9.84
CA LEU A 69 6.86 18.81 -8.87
C LEU A 69 5.61 19.42 -9.51
N GLU A 70 5.77 20.50 -10.27
CA GLU A 70 4.67 21.26 -10.86
C GLU A 70 4.03 20.52 -12.05
N GLU A 71 4.82 19.90 -12.93
CA GLU A 71 4.32 19.26 -14.16
C GLU A 71 3.73 17.87 -13.92
N LYS A 72 4.30 17.10 -13.00
CA LYS A 72 3.91 15.70 -12.75
C LYS A 72 3.06 15.53 -11.49
N GLY A 73 2.82 16.60 -10.74
CA GLY A 73 2.09 16.54 -9.48
C GLY A 73 2.77 15.65 -8.44
N LEU A 74 4.10 15.56 -8.49
CA LEU A 74 4.85 14.78 -7.52
C LEU A 74 4.70 15.39 -6.13
N VAL A 75 4.83 14.56 -5.10
CA VAL A 75 4.89 14.97 -3.71
C VAL A 75 6.13 14.39 -3.05
N VAL A 76 6.64 15.09 -2.04
CA VAL A 76 7.69 14.55 -1.17
C VAL A 76 7.04 13.57 -0.20
N ALA A 77 7.49 12.32 -0.20
CA ALA A 77 7.14 11.33 0.81
C ALA A 77 8.37 10.94 1.63
N ARG A 78 8.16 10.61 2.91
CA ARG A 78 9.21 10.06 3.77
C ARG A 78 9.34 8.57 3.50
N SER A 79 10.57 8.09 3.34
CA SER A 79 10.88 6.66 3.26
C SER A 79 11.34 6.13 4.62
N THR A 80 10.80 4.99 5.04
CA THR A 80 11.18 4.32 6.29
C THR A 80 11.24 2.81 6.11
N ILE A 81 12.29 2.18 6.63
CA ILE A 81 12.37 0.73 6.80
C ILE A 81 11.80 0.39 8.17
N ILE A 82 10.76 -0.44 8.22
CA ILE A 82 10.27 -1.02 9.47
C ILE A 82 11.12 -2.26 9.77
N LYS A 83 11.93 -2.19 10.83
CA LYS A 83 12.80 -3.29 11.26
C LYS A 83 12.05 -4.28 12.14
N GLU A 84 11.19 -3.76 13.01
CA GLU A 84 10.38 -4.56 13.92
C GLU A 84 8.98 -3.98 14.09
N SER A 85 7.96 -4.84 14.04
CA SER A 85 6.59 -4.45 14.35
C SER A 85 5.75 -5.60 14.91
N THR A 86 4.83 -5.26 15.80
CA THR A 86 3.93 -6.20 16.48
C THR A 86 2.48 -5.93 16.14
N CYS A 87 1.65 -6.96 16.23
CA CYS A 87 0.21 -6.87 15.99
C CYS A 87 -0.53 -6.55 17.30
N SER A 88 -1.39 -5.53 17.33
CA SER A 88 -2.19 -5.21 18.54
C SER A 88 -3.19 -6.29 18.94
N LYS A 89 -3.55 -7.21 18.04
CA LYS A 89 -4.59 -8.23 18.28
C LYS A 89 -4.03 -9.56 18.78
N CYS A 90 -2.94 -10.03 18.20
CA CYS A 90 -2.33 -11.31 18.55
C CYS A 90 -0.96 -11.18 19.22
N GLU A 91 -0.48 -9.94 19.41
CA GLU A 91 0.76 -9.56 20.10
C GLU A 91 2.07 -10.08 19.49
N GLY A 92 2.01 -11.00 18.53
CA GLY A 92 3.16 -11.48 17.76
C GLY A 92 3.65 -10.53 16.66
N SER A 93 4.71 -10.97 15.97
CA SER A 93 5.27 -10.31 14.78
C SER A 93 4.17 -10.02 13.76
N TYR A 94 4.01 -8.75 13.36
CA TYR A 94 2.99 -8.38 12.37
C TYR A 94 3.26 -9.03 11.01
N ARG A 95 4.54 -9.19 10.64
CA ARG A 95 4.98 -9.84 9.39
C ARG A 95 4.48 -11.28 9.29
N ASP A 96 4.52 -12.00 10.41
CA ASP A 96 4.28 -13.45 10.45
C ASP A 96 2.85 -13.83 10.88
N CYS A 97 2.09 -12.88 11.42
CA CYS A 97 0.71 -13.15 11.85
C CYS A 97 -0.29 -13.10 10.70
N GLY A 98 -1.46 -13.76 10.84
CA GLY A 98 -2.56 -13.68 9.86
C GLY A 98 -3.50 -12.48 10.02
N CYS A 99 -3.20 -11.55 10.94
CA CYS A 99 -4.03 -10.37 11.15
C CYS A 99 -3.76 -9.30 10.07
N ILE A 100 -4.81 -8.64 9.56
CA ILE A 100 -4.71 -7.65 8.49
C ILE A 100 -5.30 -6.33 8.97
N LYS A 101 -4.46 -5.29 9.13
CA LYS A 101 -4.88 -3.95 9.61
C LYS A 101 -5.90 -3.24 8.70
N MET A 102 -5.97 -3.63 7.42
CA MET A 102 -6.89 -3.02 6.45
C MET A 102 -8.35 -3.46 6.60
N VAL A 103 -8.58 -4.67 7.13
CA VAL A 103 -9.93 -5.27 7.19
C VAL A 103 -10.30 -5.76 8.58
N GLY A 104 -9.32 -6.01 9.44
CA GLY A 104 -9.54 -6.48 10.80
C GLY A 104 -9.93 -5.34 11.72
N ALA A 105 -11.10 -5.45 12.34
CA ALA A 105 -11.47 -4.57 13.45
C ALA A 105 -10.38 -4.60 14.53
N GLU A 106 -9.95 -3.41 14.95
CA GLU A 106 -8.95 -3.20 16.02
C GLU A 106 -7.56 -3.79 15.75
N VAL A 107 -7.27 -4.21 14.52
CA VAL A 107 -5.92 -4.65 14.13
C VAL A 107 -5.06 -3.43 13.80
N ARG A 108 -4.03 -3.19 14.60
CA ARG A 108 -3.02 -2.14 14.41
C ARG A 108 -1.65 -2.80 14.29
N GLN A 109 -0.83 -2.28 13.38
CA GLN A 109 0.59 -2.59 13.33
C GLN A 109 1.32 -1.57 14.23
N MET A 110 1.91 -2.06 15.31
CA MET A 110 2.70 -1.24 16.23
C MET A 110 4.16 -1.30 15.78
N ILE A 111 4.70 -0.17 15.32
CA ILE A 111 6.08 -0.07 14.88
C ILE A 111 6.96 0.04 16.13
N MET A 112 7.81 -0.96 16.34
CA MET A 112 8.69 -1.04 17.51
C MET A 112 10.08 -0.49 17.19
N ASP A 113 10.58 -0.78 15.99
CA ASP A 113 11.85 -0.28 15.48
C ASP A 113 11.75 0.07 14.00
N PHE A 114 12.34 1.20 13.62
CA PHE A 114 12.36 1.66 12.24
C PHE A 114 13.59 2.53 11.95
N GLU A 115 13.98 2.57 10.69
CA GLU A 115 15.04 3.42 10.16
C GLU A 115 14.46 4.39 9.13
N ASN A 116 14.85 5.66 9.22
CA ASN A 116 14.46 6.68 8.27
C ASN A 116 15.49 6.70 7.13
N LEU A 117 15.03 6.48 5.90
CA LEU A 117 15.88 6.48 4.70
C LEU A 117 15.92 7.86 4.00
N GLY A 118 15.29 8.87 4.60
CA GLY A 118 15.13 10.19 4.02
C GLY A 118 13.81 10.38 3.30
N PHE A 119 13.87 11.12 2.20
CA PHE A 119 12.69 11.50 1.43
C PHE A 119 12.86 11.10 -0.03
N PHE A 120 11.75 10.77 -0.67
CA PHE A 120 11.70 10.46 -2.09
C PHE A 120 10.51 11.17 -2.74
N TRP A 121 10.59 11.34 -4.05
CA TRP A 121 9.51 11.92 -4.85
C TRP A 121 8.59 10.79 -5.32
N THR A 122 7.27 11.00 -5.21
CA THR A 122 6.26 10.03 -5.63
C THR A 122 5.06 10.76 -6.21
N ASP A 123 4.38 10.15 -7.18
CA ASP A 123 3.08 10.60 -7.69
C ASP A 123 1.91 10.03 -6.87
N ARG A 124 2.21 9.18 -5.87
CA ARG A 124 1.23 8.63 -4.94
C ARG A 124 1.02 9.57 -3.76
N ARG A 125 -0.23 9.83 -3.42
CA ARG A 125 -0.58 10.53 -2.17
C ARG A 125 -0.18 9.66 -0.97
N ALA A 126 0.52 10.26 -0.01
CA ALA A 126 0.95 9.62 1.24
C ALA A 126 -0.20 9.49 2.24
#